data_AF-A0A177KC16-F1
#
_entry.id   AF-A0A177KC16-F1
#
_cell.length_a   1.000
_cell.length_b   1.000
_cell.length_c   1.000
_cell.angle_alpha   90.00
_cell.angle_beta   90.00
_cell.angle_gamma   90.00
#
_symmetry.space_group_name_H-M   'P 1'
#
loop_
_entity.id
_entity.type
_entity.pdbx_description
1 polymer ?
#
loop_
_entity_poly.entity_id
_entity_poly.type
_entity_poly.pdbx_seq_one_letter_code
_entity_poly.pdbx_strand_id
1 'polypeptide(L)'
;MSGAERTVFVIGDETHQDIFWEFASRDDALAELSRLAGMPWDESPNVAPCTSWRECGRSYELIEYDPSVGTPWREVSRFPMLNISAREVRWIEK
;
A
#
# COMPACT_ATOMS: atom_id res chain seq x y z
N MET A 1 -9.60 -27.09 -16.52
CA MET A 1 -9.29 -26.82 -15.10
C MET A 1 -9.23 -25.31 -14.95
N SER A 2 -10.23 -24.68 -14.34
CA SER A 2 -10.15 -23.26 -13.99
C SER A 2 -9.27 -23.15 -12.75
N GLY A 3 -7.96 -22.98 -12.95
CA GLY A 3 -7.11 -22.51 -11.87
C GLY A 3 -7.59 -21.12 -11.52
N ALA A 4 -8.19 -20.93 -10.34
CA ALA A 4 -8.40 -19.59 -9.84
C ALA A 4 -7.02 -18.93 -9.80
N GLU A 5 -6.82 -17.89 -10.61
CA GLU A 5 -5.62 -17.07 -10.55
C GLU A 5 -5.51 -16.57 -9.10
N ARG A 6 -4.43 -16.97 -8.41
CA ARG A 6 -4.16 -16.51 -7.05
C ARG A 6 -3.59 -15.11 -7.14
N THR A 7 -4.42 -14.07 -7.10
CA THR A 7 -3.92 -12.71 -6.97
C THR A 7 -3.39 -12.48 -5.55
N VAL A 8 -2.26 -11.80 -5.43
CA VAL A 8 -1.73 -11.29 -4.15
C VAL A 8 -1.80 -9.77 -4.18
N PHE A 9 -2.24 -9.17 -3.08
CA PHE A 9 -2.36 -7.73 -2.93
C PHE A 9 -1.27 -7.24 -1.98
N VAL A 10 -0.59 -6.16 -2.35
CA VAL A 10 0.53 -5.59 -1.58
C VAL A 10 0.27 -4.11 -1.36
N ILE A 11 0.53 -3.62 -0.16
CA ILE A 11 0.57 -2.17 0.09
C ILE A 11 1.99 -1.70 -0.15
N GLY A 12 2.18 -0.71 -1.02
CA GLY A 12 3.47 -0.04 -1.22
C GLY A 12 3.45 1.39 -0.70
N ASP A 13 4.62 2.03 -0.67
CA ASP A 13 4.76 3.49 -0.61
C ASP A 13 5.57 3.96 -1.81
N GLU A 14 4.90 4.62 -2.74
CA GLU A 14 5.48 5.11 -3.98
C GLU A 14 6.64 6.09 -3.72
N THR A 15 6.54 6.90 -2.68
CA THR A 15 7.48 7.99 -2.44
C THR A 15 8.80 7.48 -1.86
N HIS A 16 8.76 6.39 -1.08
CA HIS A 16 9.93 5.82 -0.42
C HIS A 16 10.36 4.48 -0.99
N GLN A 17 9.58 3.91 -1.92
CA GLN A 17 9.79 2.58 -2.50
C GLN A 17 9.77 1.47 -1.44
N ASP A 18 9.04 1.70 -0.34
CA ASP A 18 8.82 0.68 0.69
C ASP A 18 7.72 -0.28 0.25
N ILE A 19 7.89 -1.56 0.55
CA ILE A 19 6.86 -2.58 0.41
C ILE A 19 6.39 -2.99 1.79
N PHE A 20 5.08 -2.91 1.98
CA PHE A 20 4.38 -3.34 3.18
C PHE A 20 3.60 -4.62 2.90
N TRP A 21 2.87 -5.08 3.91
CA TRP A 21 2.25 -6.39 4.03
C TRP A 21 1.58 -6.93 2.75
N GLU A 22 1.57 -8.26 2.67
CA GLU A 22 0.89 -9.03 1.63
C GLU A 22 -0.49 -9.48 2.13
N PHE A 23 -1.48 -9.43 1.26
CA PHE A 23 -2.86 -9.81 1.53
C PHE A 23 -3.38 -10.78 0.47
N ALA A 24 -4.22 -11.72 0.91
CA ALA A 24 -4.87 -12.67 0.02
C ALA A 24 -6.12 -12.10 -0.68
N SER A 25 -6.62 -10.95 -0.22
CA SER A 25 -7.80 -10.30 -0.78
C SER A 25 -7.63 -8.78 -0.85
N ARG A 26 -8.32 -8.18 -1.83
CA ARG A 26 -8.39 -6.72 -1.96
C ARG A 26 -9.00 -6.07 -0.73
N ASP A 27 -10.05 -6.69 -0.18
CA ASP A 27 -10.79 -6.16 0.98
C ASP A 27 -9.90 -6.09 2.22
N ASP A 28 -9.04 -7.10 2.46
CA ASP A 28 -8.10 -7.07 3.59
C ASP A 28 -7.07 -5.94 3.44
N ALA A 29 -6.55 -5.73 2.22
CA ALA A 29 -5.63 -4.63 1.94
C ALA A 29 -6.31 -3.25 2.11
N LEU A 30 -7.56 -3.10 1.67
CA LEU A 30 -8.36 -1.89 1.87
C LEU A 30 -8.70 -1.64 3.34
N ALA A 31 -8.94 -2.71 4.11
CA ALA A 31 -9.14 -2.63 5.55
C ALA A 31 -7.87 -2.13 6.26
N GLU A 32 -6.69 -2.59 5.84
CA GLU A 32 -5.43 -2.08 6.37
C GLU A 32 -5.19 -0.62 6.00
N LEU A 33 -5.41 -0.21 4.75
CA LEU A 33 -5.35 1.20 4.36
C LEU A 33 -6.33 2.07 5.19
N SER A 34 -7.52 1.53 5.50
CA SER A 34 -8.49 2.18 6.38
C SER A 34 -7.98 2.33 7.82
N ARG A 35 -7.27 1.31 8.33
CA ARG A 35 -6.61 1.36 9.62
C ARG A 35 -5.52 2.44 9.64
N LEU A 36 -4.67 2.48 8.60
CA LEU A 36 -3.59 3.46 8.46
C LEU A 36 -4.10 4.91 8.39
N ALA A 37 -5.21 5.13 7.67
CA ALA A 37 -5.87 6.43 7.59
C ALA A 37 -6.37 6.94 8.96
N GLY A 38 -6.62 6.05 9.91
CA GLY A 38 -7.02 6.38 11.28
C GLY A 38 -5.87 6.56 12.26
N MET A 39 -4.63 6.25 11.87
CA MET A 39 -3.46 6.38 12.73
C MET A 39 -2.83 7.78 12.65
N PRO A 40 -2.14 8.24 13.70
CA PRO A 40 -1.32 9.45 13.63
C PRO A 40 -0.29 9.38 12.50
N TRP A 41 -0.04 10.51 11.85
CA TRP A 41 0.90 10.59 10.73
C TRP A 41 2.37 10.45 11.17
N ASP A 42 2.65 10.79 12.42
CA ASP A 42 3.98 10.79 13.06
C ASP A 42 4.28 9.50 13.85
N GLU A 43 3.40 8.51 13.74
CA GLU A 43 3.61 7.18 14.31
C GLU A 43 3.88 6.14 13.22
N SER A 44 4.61 5.08 13.58
CA SER A 44 4.80 3.95 12.68
C SER A 44 3.46 3.26 12.38
N PRO A 45 3.16 2.90 11.12
CA PRO A 45 4.04 2.96 9.97
C PRO A 45 3.92 4.25 9.15
N ASN A 46 3.02 5.18 9.48
CA ASN A 46 2.79 6.42 8.73
C ASN A 46 3.96 7.40 8.75
N VAL A 47 4.80 7.37 9.79
CA VAL A 47 6.03 8.16 9.81
C VAL A 47 6.96 7.69 8.68
N ALA A 48 7.26 8.62 7.77
CA ALA A 48 8.17 8.36 6.66
C ALA A 48 9.58 8.00 7.15
N PRO A 49 10.33 7.15 6.44
CA PRO A 49 11.67 6.70 6.87
C PRO A 49 12.76 7.76 6.63
N CYS A 50 12.42 8.90 6.02
CA CYS A 50 13.36 9.94 5.66
C CYS A 50 13.70 10.88 6.85
N THR A 51 14.86 11.53 6.81
CA THR A 51 15.29 12.48 7.85
C THR A 51 14.40 13.73 7.94
N SER A 52 13.75 14.09 6.83
CA SER A 52 12.76 15.17 6.72
C SER A 52 11.32 14.71 6.93
N TRP A 53 11.08 13.59 7.63
CA TRP A 53 9.75 13.00 7.81
C TRP A 53 8.68 13.97 8.31
N ARG A 54 9.05 15.00 9.08
CA ARG A 54 8.12 16.02 9.59
C ARG A 54 7.43 16.84 8.51
N GLU A 55 8.07 16.94 7.35
CA GLU A 55 7.56 17.67 6.18
C GLU A 55 7.17 16.70 5.05
N CYS A 56 7.49 15.42 5.23
CA CYS A 56 7.13 14.34 4.32
C CYS A 56 5.83 13.67 4.78
N GLY A 57 5.42 12.66 4.03
CA GLY A 57 4.27 11.82 4.30
C GLY A 57 4.48 10.45 3.68
N ARG A 58 3.43 9.65 3.55
CA ARG A 58 3.45 8.42 2.76
C ARG A 58 2.40 8.47 1.66
N SER A 59 2.76 7.89 0.52
CA SER A 59 1.89 7.77 -0.65
C SER A 59 1.60 6.29 -0.84
N TYR A 60 0.63 5.78 -0.07
CA TYR A 60 0.29 4.37 -0.08
C TYR A 60 -0.42 3.99 -1.38
N GLU A 61 0.03 2.89 -1.95
CA GLU A 61 -0.49 2.29 -3.17
C GLU A 61 -0.94 0.85 -2.90
N LEU A 62 -1.95 0.40 -3.64
CA LEU A 62 -2.37 -0.99 -3.69
C LEU A 62 -1.85 -1.59 -4.98
N ILE A 63 -1.02 -2.63 -4.86
CA ILE A 63 -0.39 -3.32 -5.97
C ILE A 63 -0.97 -4.74 -6.05
N GLU A 64 -1.43 -5.14 -7.23
CA GLU A 64 -1.91 -6.49 -7.48
C GLU A 64 -0.85 -7.29 -8.23
N TYR A 65 -0.53 -8.48 -7.75
CA TYR A 65 0.45 -9.39 -8.33
C TYR A 65 -0.18 -10.72 -8.74
N ASP A 66 0.32 -11.25 -9.85
CA ASP A 66 0.14 -12.63 -10.28
C ASP A 66 1.43 -13.42 -9.94
N PRO A 67 1.41 -14.28 -8.90
CA PRO A 67 2.53 -15.12 -8.51
C PRO A 67 2.65 -16.39 -9.37
N SER A 68 1.71 -16.67 -10.28
CA SER A 68 1.70 -17.90 -11.07
C SER A 68 2.87 -18.00 -12.06
N VAL A 69 3.47 -16.86 -12.42
CA VAL A 69 4.61 -16.77 -13.33
C VAL A 69 5.97 -17.05 -12.68
N GLY A 70 6.02 -17.26 -11.36
CA GLY A 70 7.25 -17.43 -10.59
C GLY A 70 7.76 -16.11 -9.99
N THR A 71 9.00 -16.11 -9.50
CA THR A 71 9.65 -14.93 -8.88
C THR A 71 10.62 -14.29 -9.88
N PRO A 72 10.52 -12.98 -10.16
CA PRO A 72 9.59 -12.01 -9.56
C PRO A 72 8.14 -12.22 -10.01
N TRP A 73 7.19 -11.97 -9.09
CA TRP A 73 5.76 -12.00 -9.42
C TRP A 73 5.47 -10.94 -10.49
N ARG A 74 4.51 -11.21 -11.37
CA ARG A 74 4.09 -10.25 -12.39
C ARG A 74 3.14 -9.25 -11.77
N GLU A 75 3.49 -7.96 -11.80
CA GLU A 75 2.55 -6.90 -11.47
C GLU A 75 1.40 -6.89 -12.49
N VAL A 76 0.17 -6.99 -11.99
CA VAL A 76 -1.07 -6.93 -12.77
C VAL A 76 -1.56 -5.50 -12.82
N SER A 77 -1.57 -4.81 -11.68
CA SER A 77 -2.04 -3.44 -11.54
C SER A 77 -1.42 -2.76 -10.32
N ARG A 78 -1.50 -1.43 -10.30
CA ARG A 78 -1.00 -0.58 -9.21
C ARG A 78 -1.87 0.68 -9.16
N PHE A 79 -2.42 0.96 -8.00
CA PHE A 79 -3.34 2.08 -7.79
C PHE A 79 -2.88 2.95 -6.61
N PRO A 80 -2.76 4.27 -6.79
CA PRO A 80 -2.54 5.17 -5.68
C PRO A 80 -3.81 5.25 -4.83
N MET A 81 -3.71 4.98 -3.53
CA MET A 81 -4.88 4.84 -2.66
C MET A 81 -4.99 5.95 -1.62
N LEU A 82 -3.90 6.23 -0.90
CA LEU A 82 -3.97 7.00 0.33
C LEU A 82 -2.69 7.81 0.54
N ASN A 83 -2.83 9.12 0.68
CA ASN A 83 -1.76 10.00 1.11
C ASN A 83 -1.95 10.37 2.58
N ILE A 84 -0.90 10.20 3.39
CA ILE A 84 -0.88 10.63 4.79
C ILE A 84 0.30 11.57 4.98
N SER A 85 0.07 12.74 5.56
CA SER A 85 1.13 13.69 5.91
C SER A 85 0.74 14.49 7.15
N ALA A 86 1.66 15.31 7.65
CA ALA A 86 1.37 16.26 8.73
C ALA A 86 0.21 17.22 8.43
N ARG A 87 -0.16 17.41 7.14
CA ARG A 87 -1.20 18.35 6.72
C ARG A 87 -2.58 17.71 6.69
N GLU A 88 -2.67 16.50 6.17
CA GLU A 88 -3.94 15.81 5.95
C GLU A 88 -3.76 14.30 5.72
N VAL A 89 -4.87 13.59 5.88
CA VAL A 89 -5.10 12.23 5.40
C VAL A 89 -6.06 12.32 4.22
N ARG A 90 -5.64 11.88 3.03
CA ARG A 90 -6.40 12.03 1.78
C ARG A 90 -6.46 10.72 1.00
N TRP A 91 -7.67 10.22 0.82
CA TRP A 91 -7.97 9.13 -0.10
C TRP A 91 -7.96 9.63 -1.55
N ILE A 92 -7.35 8.85 -2.44
CA ILE A 92 -7.25 9.15 -3.88
C ILE A 92 -8.33 8.36 -4.63
N GLU A 93 -8.34 7.04 -4.44
CA GLU A 93 -9.35 6.13 -5.00
C GLU A 93 -10.05 5.35 -3.88
N LYS A 94 -11.33 5.04 -4.09
CA LYS A 94 -12.16 4.23 -3.20
C LYS A 94 -12.96 3.21 -3.99
#